data_AF-A0A4R5UKX6-F1
#
_entry.id   AF-A0A4R5UKX6-F1
#
_cell.length_a   1.000
_cell.length_b   1.000
_cell.length_c   1.000
_cell.angle_alpha   90.00
_cell.angle_beta   90.00
_cell.angle_gamma   90.00
#
_symmetry.space_group_name_H-M   'P 1'
#
loop_
_entity.id
_entity.type
_entity.pdbx_description
1 polymer ?
#
loop_
_entity_poly.entity_id
_entity_poly.type
_entity_poly.pdbx_seq_one_letter_code
_entity_poly.pdbx_strand_id
1 'polypeptide(L)' 'MAQMNGRKLADEARASRPGLPVVFTTGYTRNAVVHNGVLDPGVIFLQKPSSLGELATKLRAALDQQ' A
#
# COMPACT_ATOMS: atom_id res chain seq x y z
N MET A 1 11.97 17.81 5.85
CA MET A 1 10.93 16.77 6.00
C MET A 1 10.47 16.35 4.61
N ALA A 2 10.18 15.07 4.37
CA ALA A 2 9.66 14.64 3.06
C ALA A 2 8.31 15.33 2.81
N GLN A 3 8.20 16.11 1.73
CA GLN A 3 6.98 16.87 1.42
C GLN A 3 5.83 15.97 0.95
N MET A 4 6.10 14.70 0.64
CA MET A 4 5.16 13.74 0.07
C MET A 4 5.02 12.52 0.97
N ASN A 5 3.78 12.12 1.26
CA ASN A 5 3.48 10.87 1.97
C ASN A 5 3.27 9.71 0.97
N GLY A 6 3.30 8.47 1.48
CA GLY A 6 3.17 7.28 0.65
C GLY A 6 1.85 7.19 -0.13
N ARG A 7 0.77 7.79 0.38
CA ARG A 7 -0.53 7.84 -0.32
C ARG A 7 -0.46 8.75 -1.54
N LYS A 8 0.00 9.98 -1.37
CA LYS A 8 0.15 10.94 -2.48
C LYS A 8 1.07 10.39 -3.58
N LEU A 9 2.16 9.73 -3.19
CA LEU A 9 3.04 9.05 -4.14
C LEU A 9 2.31 7.94 -4.93
N ALA A 10 1.52 7.12 -4.26
CA ALA A 10 0.77 6.05 -4.91
C ALA A 10 -0.29 6.59 -5.88
N ASP A 11 -0.97 7.68 -5.50
CA ASP A 11 -1.98 8.34 -6.34
C ASP A 11 -1.33 8.93 -7.61
N GLU A 12 -0.20 9.63 -7.48
CA GLU A 12 0.57 10.17 -8.62
C GLU A 12 1.13 9.06 -9.53
N ALA A 13 1.60 7.95 -8.95
CA ALA A 13 2.11 6.82 -9.70
C ALA A 13 1.00 6.11 -10.50
N ARG A 14 -0.22 6.00 -9.95
CA ARG A 14 -1.38 5.44 -10.66
C ARG A 14 -1.94 6.36 -11.73
N ALA A 15 -1.89 7.67 -11.52
CA ALA A 15 -2.22 8.64 -12.57
C ALA A 15 -1.29 8.49 -13.78
N SER A 16 -0.01 8.19 -13.54
CA SER A 16 0.99 7.96 -14.60
C SER A 16 0.92 6.55 -15.20
N ARG A 17 0.55 5.54 -14.41
CA ARG A 17 0.40 4.14 -14.83
C ARG A 17 -0.91 3.56 -14.31
N PRO A 18 -1.99 3.67 -15.09
CA PRO A 18 -3.26 3.04 -14.75
C PRO A 18 -3.08 1.54 -14.50
N GLY A 19 -3.71 1.03 -13.44
CA GLY A 19 -3.61 -0.37 -13.03
C GLY A 19 -2.35 -0.74 -12.23
N LEU A 20 -1.45 0.21 -11.92
CA LEU A 20 -0.27 -0.07 -11.08
C LEU A 20 -0.66 -0.68 -9.71
N PRO A 21 -0.24 -1.92 -9.41
CA PRO A 21 -0.45 -2.52 -8.10
C PRO A 21 0.37 -1.79 -7.02
N VAL A 22 -0.25 -1.51 -5.87
CA VAL A 22 0.40 -0.80 -4.77
C VAL A 22 0.18 -1.57 -3.48
N VAL A 23 1.28 -1.82 -2.76
CA VAL A 23 1.29 -2.37 -1.41
C VAL A 23 1.81 -1.30 -0.45
N PHE A 24 0.99 -0.94 0.53
CA PHE A 24 1.38 0.01 1.58
C PHE A 24 2.04 -0.71 2.74
N THR A 25 3.10 -0.10 3.29
CA THR A 25 3.78 -0.60 4.48
C THR A 25 3.87 0.48 5.57
N THR A 26 3.54 0.14 6.82
CA THR A 26 3.71 1.05 7.97
C THR A 26 4.31 0.32 9.16
N GLY A 27 5.15 1.01 9.93
CA GLY A 27 5.73 0.50 11.17
C GLY A 27 5.07 1.02 12.44
N TYR A 28 4.21 2.05 12.39
CA TYR A 28 3.83 2.78 13.61
C TYR A 28 2.38 3.23 13.74
N THR A 29 1.45 2.75 12.90
CA THR A 29 0.00 2.65 13.19
C THR A 29 -0.75 2.33 11.91
N ARG A 30 -1.82 1.54 12.03
CA ARG A 30 -2.79 1.22 10.96
C ARG A 30 -3.44 2.48 10.34
N ASN A 31 -3.36 3.61 11.04
CA ASN A 31 -4.06 4.85 10.72
C ASN A 31 -3.47 5.64 9.54
N ALA A 32 -2.26 5.32 9.07
CA ALA A 32 -1.61 6.07 7.98
C ALA A 32 -2.22 5.80 6.58
N VAL A 33 -3.05 4.76 6.44
CA VAL A 33 -3.64 4.31 5.15
C VAL A 33 -5.16 4.11 5.28
N VAL A 34 -5.75 4.62 6.36
CA VAL A 34 -7.11 4.31 6.77
C VAL A 34 -7.94 5.60 6.74
N HIS A 35 -9.02 5.60 5.95
CA HIS A 35 -10.12 6.57 6.12
C HIS A 35 -11.12 5.96 7.12
N ASN A 36 -11.42 6.66 8.21
CA ASN A 36 -12.46 6.28 9.19
C ASN A 36 -12.38 4.84 9.76
N GLY A 37 -11.18 4.29 9.95
CA GLY A 37 -11.00 2.93 10.48
C GLY A 37 -10.97 1.82 9.42
N VAL A 38 -11.27 2.13 8.15
CA VAL A 38 -11.33 1.18 7.03
C VAL A 38 -10.21 1.46 6.01
N LEU A 39 -9.57 0.41 5.52
CA LEU A 39 -8.67 0.52 4.36
C LEU A 39 -9.52 0.78 3.12
N ASP A 40 -9.12 1.74 2.28
CA ASP A 40 -9.85 1.98 1.03
C ASP A 40 -9.96 0.67 0.21
N PRO A 41 -11.10 0.42 -0.46
CA PRO A 41 -11.28 -0.77 -1.29
C PRO A 41 -10.11 -0.96 -2.28
N GLY A 42 -9.53 -2.16 -2.32
CA GLY A 42 -8.38 -2.46 -3.18
C GLY A 42 -7.02 -2.04 -2.64
N VAL A 43 -6.94 -1.51 -1.40
CA VAL A 43 -5.66 -1.27 -0.73
C VAL A 43 -5.09 -2.56 -0.16
N ILE A 44 -3.88 -2.90 -0.57
CA ILE A 44 -3.12 -4.01 -0.02
C ILE A 44 -2.12 -3.46 1.00
N PHE A 45 -2.15 -4.05 2.19
CA PHE A 45 -1.38 -3.58 3.32
C PHE A 45 -0.47 -4.67 3.90
N LEU A 46 0.73 -4.27 4.28
CA LEU A 46 1.73 -5.09 4.96
C LEU A 46 2.26 -4.34 6.20
N GLN A 47 2.00 -4.91 7.38
CA GLN A 47 2.50 -4.36 8.64
C GLN A 47 4.00 -4.62 8.79
N LYS A 48 4.76 -3.64 9.28
CA LYS A 48 6.15 -3.85 9.68
C LYS A 48 6.25 -4.16 11.19
N PRO A 49 7.24 -4.96 11.62
CA PRO A 49 8.17 -5.71 10.77
C PRO A 49 7.46 -6.87 10.05
N SER A 50 7.92 -7.19 8.84
CA SER A 50 7.39 -8.29 8.03
C SER A 50 8.52 -9.18 7.56
N SER A 51 8.25 -10.48 7.47
CA SER A 51 9.10 -11.46 6.81
C SER A 51 9.09 -11.30 5.28
N LEU A 52 10.09 -11.88 4.62
CA LEU A 52 10.13 -11.96 3.15
C LEU A 52 8.95 -12.77 2.58
N GLY A 53 8.51 -13.82 3.29
CA GLY A 53 7.36 -14.62 2.88
C GLY A 53 6.07 -13.81 2.86
N GLU A 54 5.81 -13.03 3.90
CA GLU A 54 4.63 -12.14 3.96
C GLU A 54 4.66 -11.08 2.87
N LEU A 55 5.83 -10.49 2.59
CA LEU A 55 6.00 -9.56 1.49
C LEU A 55 5.69 -10.22 0.14
N ALA A 56 6.23 -11.41 -0.12
CA ALA A 56 6.01 -12.15 -1.36
C ALA A 56 4.52 -12.48 -1.56
N THR A 57 3.83 -12.94 -0.51
CA THR A 57 2.38 -13.21 -0.56
C THR A 57 1.58 -11.96 -0.90
N LYS A 58 1.89 -10.81 -0.27
CA LYS A 58 1.18 -9.55 -0.55
C LYS A 58 1.43 -9.02 -1.94
N LEU A 59 2.65 -9.15 -2.45
CA LEU A 59 2.98 -8.75 -3.82
C LEU A 59 2.28 -9.65 -4.84
N ARG A 60 2.25 -10.97 -4.62
CA ARG A 60 1.52 -11.90 -5.48
C ARG A 60 0.03 -11.55 -5.52
N ALA A 61 -0.59 -11.36 -4.36
CA ALA A 61 -1.99 -10.93 -4.29
C ALA A 61 -2.25 -9.60 -5.02
N ALA A 62 -1.31 -8.66 -5.00
CA ALA A 62 -1.44 -7.38 -5.71
C ALA A 62 -1.36 -7.53 -7.23
N LEU A 63 -0.52 -8.45 -7.71
CA LEU A 63 -0.37 -8.73 -9.14
C LEU A 63 -1.54 -9.55 -9.69
N ASP A 64 -2.13 -10.43 -8.86
CA ASP A 64 -3.23 -11.32 -9.27
C ASP A 64 -4.61 -10.62 -9.24
N GLN A 65 -4.74 -9.43 -8.66
CA GLN A 65 -5.98 -8.64 -8.65
C GLN A 65 -6.19 -7.77 -9.92
N GLN A 66 -5.48 -8.06 -11.02
CA GLN A 66 -5.63 -7.38 -12.30
C GLN A 66 -6.62 -8.07 -13.24
#